data_AF-A0A7C2G638-F1
#
_entry.id   AF-A0A7C2G638-F1
#
_cell.length_a   1.000
_cell.length_b   1.000
_cell.length_c   1.000
_cell.angle_alpha   90.00
_cell.angle_beta   90.00
_cell.angle_gamma   90.00
#
_symmetry.space_group_name_H-M   'P 1'
#
loop_
_entity.id
_entity.type
_entity.pdbx_description
1 polymer ?
#
loop_
_entity_poly.entity_id
_entity_poly.type
_entity_poly.pdbx_seq_one_letter_code
_entity_poly.pdbx_strand_id
1 'polypeptide(L)' 'MEGGMKRVVLAFGTRPEATKMAPVYLALKEIPYLKPLVLLTGQH' A
#
# COMPACT_ATOMS: atom_id res chain seq x y z
N MET A 1 -12.40 -12.16 -17.78
CA MET A 1 -12.00 -12.02 -16.36
C MET A 1 -12.75 -10.82 -15.81
N GLU A 2 -13.82 -11.04 -15.05
CA GLU A 2 -14.40 -9.94 -14.27
C GLU A 2 -13.36 -9.51 -13.24
N GLY A 3 -12.93 -8.26 -13.28
CA GLY A 3 -11.87 -7.81 -12.41
C GLY A 3 -11.82 -6.30 -12.36
N GLY A 4 -12.82 -5.70 -11.71
CA GLY A 4 -12.72 -4.30 -11.29
C GLY A 4 -11.46 -4.05 -10.45
N MET A 5 -11.11 -2.77 -10.29
CA MET A 5 -9.91 -2.33 -9.56
C MET A 5 -9.79 -3.00 -8.18
N LYS A 6 -8.75 -3.82 -7.98
CA LYS A 6 -8.54 -4.55 -6.71
C LYS A 6 -7.86 -3.64 -5.69
N ARG A 7 -8.38 -3.62 -4.47
CA ARG A 7 -7.82 -2.80 -3.39
C ARG A 7 -6.73 -3.57 -2.66
N VAL A 8 -5.60 -2.90 -2.40
CA VAL A 8 -4.47 -3.44 -1.64
C VAL A 8 -4.17 -2.48 -0.50
N VAL A 9 -4.26 -2.94 0.74
CA VAL A 9 -4.00 -2.12 1.93
C VAL A 9 -2.58 -2.38 2.40
N LEU A 10 -1.77 -1.32 2.50
CA LEU A 10 -0.49 -1.32 3.20
C LEU A 10 -0.73 -0.82 4.62
N ALA A 11 -0.72 -1.73 5.59
CA ALA A 11 -0.88 -1.43 7.01
C ALA A 11 0.49 -1.41 7.71
N PHE A 12 0.84 -0.30 8.33
CA PHE A 12 2.07 -0.15 9.10
C PHE A 12 1.90 0.91 10.20
N GLY A 13 2.74 0.83 11.23
CA GLY A 13 2.67 1.68 12.41
C GLY A 13 3.90 2.55 12.61
N THR A 14 5.09 2.06 12.28
CA THR A 14 6.34 2.69 12.73
C THR A 14 7.08 3.43 11.61
N ARG A 15 7.99 4.34 11.99
CA ARG A 15 8.87 5.06 11.04
C ARG A 15 9.73 4.10 10.20
N PRO A 16 10.40 3.07 10.78
CA PRO A 16 11.18 2.12 10.00
C PRO A 16 10.34 1.25 9.05
N GLU A 17 9.06 1.02 9.35
CA GLU A 17 8.13 0.34 8.44
C GLU A 17 7.73 1.24 7.28
N ALA A 18 7.39 2.51 7.53
CA ALA A 18 7.03 3.48 6.50
C ALA A 18 8.15 3.63 5.45
N THR A 19 9.42 3.72 5.88
CA THR A 19 10.59 3.76 4.98
C THR A 19 10.67 2.51 4.09
N LYS A 20 10.33 1.32 4.62
CA LYS A 20 10.35 0.06 3.86
C LYS A 20 9.13 -0.09 2.96
N MET A 21 7.99 0.49 3.32
CA MET A 21 6.74 0.40 2.56
C MET A 21 6.64 1.42 1.43
N ALA A 22 7.40 2.52 1.49
CA ALA A 22 7.46 3.52 0.42
C ALA A 22 7.73 2.91 -0.98
N PRO A 23 8.77 2.08 -1.21
CA PRO A 23 8.99 1.47 -2.52
C PRO A 23 7.88 0.49 -2.93
N VAL A 24 7.25 -0.21 -1.97
CA VAL A 24 6.13 -1.14 -2.25
C VAL A 24 4.90 -0.36 -2.73
N TYR A 25 4.57 0.76 -2.09
CA TYR A 25 3.48 1.64 -2.52
C TYR A 25 3.69 2.15 -3.96
N LEU A 26 4.91 2.58 -4.28
CA LEU A 26 5.26 3.04 -5.63
C LEU A 26 5.09 1.92 -6.66
N ALA A 27 5.59 0.72 -6.37
CA ALA A 27 5.44 -0.42 -7.27
C ALA A 27 3.95 -0.79 -7.50
N LEU A 28 3.11 -0.73 -6.46
CA LEU A 28 1.68 -1.00 -6.58
C LEU A 28 0.93 0.06 -7.39
N LYS A 29 1.38 1.32 -7.36
CA LYS A 29 0.80 2.41 -8.15
C LYS A 29 1.00 2.24 -9.66
N GLU A 30 2.05 1.54 -10.09
CA GLU A 30 2.34 1.28 -11.49
C GLU A 30 1.47 0.16 -12.08
N ILE A 31 0.70 -0.57 -11.26
CA ILE A 31 -0.16 -1.68 -11.70
C ILE A 31 -1.57 -1.16 -12.00
N PRO A 32 -2.02 -1.10 -13.28
CA PRO A 32 -3.23 -0.37 -13.67
C PRO A 32 -4.55 -0.86 -13.06
N TYR A 33 -4.58 -2.11 -12.59
CA TYR A 33 -5.77 -2.74 -12.00
C TYR A 33 -5.72 -2.83 -10.47
N LEU A 34 -4.73 -2.21 -9.82
CA LEU A 34 -4.62 -2.13 -8.37
C LEU A 34 -4.91 -0.71 -7.84
N LYS A 35 -5.54 -0.67 -6.66
CA LYS A 35 -5.73 0.53 -5.85
C LYS A 35 -4.98 0.36 -4.53
N PRO A 36 -3.74 0.85 -4.41
CA PRO A 36 -3.06 0.88 -3.13
C PRO A 36 -3.74 1.88 -2.17
N LEU A 37 -3.89 1.48 -0.92
CA LEU A 37 -4.41 2.27 0.19
C LEU A 37 -3.41 2.17 1.35
N VAL A 38 -3.17 3.28 2.06
CA VAL A 38 -2.30 3.28 3.25
C VAL A 38 -3.17 3.32 4.50
N LEU A 39 -2.88 2.44 5.46
CA LEU A 39 -3.47 2.42 6.79
C LEU A 39 -2.36 2.56 7.83
N LEU A 40 -2.45 3.60 8.66
CA LEU A 40 -1.51 3.82 9.75
C LEU A 40 -2.09 3.31 11.06
N THR A 41 -1.37 2.47 11.79
CA THR A 41 -1.80 2.05 13.14
C THR A 41 -1.47 3.11 14.21
N GLY A 42 -0.63 4.10 13.88
CA GLY A 42 -0.25 5.18 14.80
C GLY A 42 0.74 4.74 15.89
N GLN A 43 1.43 3.63 15.70
CA GLN A 43 2.45 3.15 16.63
C GLN A 43 3.65 4.11 16.68
N HIS A 44 4.20 4.37 17.87
CA HIS A 44 5.42 5.16 18.04
C HIS A 44 6.67 4.30 17.86
#